data_AF-W0JUX6-F1
#
_entry.id   AF-W0JUX6-F1
#
_cell.length_a   1.000
_cell.length_b   1.000
_cell.length_c   1.000
_cell.angle_alpha   90.00
_cell.angle_beta   90.00
_cell.angle_gamma   90.00
#
_symmetry.space_group_name_H-M   'P 1'
#
loop_
_entity.id
_entity.type
_entity.pdbx_description
1 polymer ?
#
loop_
_entity_poly.entity_id
_entity_poly.type
_entity_poly.pdbx_seq_one_letter_code
_entity_poly.pdbx_strand_id
1 'polypeptide(L)'
;MNGQSLPDRLASQQPPTLSGVLALAMGISACVVGSAGSLQTAPLALETIGLVLLSIGVVASRRGRQFVGRSLSVAGLAVAMSTFVAALAFGLPTVLLIAFLSCGVGLVALAIGVYFLSGTAARTAVLTGLSLVLAGVLANAVIAEPTVWRSATAVTLVVLTWDVSERAIGLGNEVGTAANTASVELVGAATSALVGFVGIGTAIVAARIPITVSSVFGLALLLVSAVAFLLALSHVPSPSNRQH
;
A
#
# COMPACT_ATOMS: atom_id res chain seq x y z
N MET A 1 -31.59 -41.47 5.17
CA MET A 1 -30.25 -40.87 5.35
C MET A 1 -29.87 -40.19 4.05
N ASN A 2 -30.25 -38.92 3.89
CA ASN A 2 -29.94 -38.12 2.71
C ASN A 2 -28.65 -37.35 2.99
N GLY A 3 -27.58 -37.68 2.27
CA GLY A 3 -26.34 -36.91 2.27
C GLY A 3 -26.60 -35.56 1.65
N GLN A 4 -26.76 -34.53 2.49
CA GLN A 4 -26.62 -33.15 2.06
C GLN A 4 -25.15 -32.96 1.68
N SER A 5 -24.87 -33.04 0.37
CA SER A 5 -23.66 -32.49 -0.21
C SER A 5 -23.59 -31.03 0.21
N LEU A 6 -22.67 -30.74 1.13
CA LEU A 6 -22.27 -29.37 1.44
C LEU A 6 -21.99 -28.70 0.09
N PRO A 7 -22.68 -27.61 -0.25
CA PRO A 7 -22.45 -26.95 -1.53
C PRO A 7 -20.97 -26.56 -1.58
N ASP A 8 -20.28 -26.98 -2.65
CA ASP A 8 -18.92 -26.59 -3.07
C ASP A 8 -18.77 -25.07 -3.32
N ARG A 9 -19.64 -24.24 -2.72
CA ARG A 9 -19.62 -22.77 -2.71
C ARG A 9 -18.63 -22.20 -1.68
N LEU A 10 -17.48 -22.84 -1.48
CA LEU A 10 -16.24 -22.10 -1.22
C LEU A 10 -15.74 -21.45 -2.53
N ALA A 11 -16.69 -20.90 -3.30
CA ALA A 11 -16.48 -20.26 -4.58
C ALA A 11 -15.75 -18.93 -4.31
N SER A 12 -14.43 -19.02 -4.31
CA SER A 12 -13.49 -17.92 -4.50
C SER A 12 -13.80 -16.67 -3.66
N GLN A 13 -13.42 -16.71 -2.37
CA GLN A 13 -13.15 -15.51 -1.57
C GLN A 13 -11.91 -14.80 -2.12
N GLN A 14 -12.01 -14.26 -3.33
CA GLN A 14 -10.97 -13.42 -3.89
C GLN A 14 -11.29 -11.96 -3.58
N PRO A 15 -10.32 -11.18 -3.08
CA PRO A 15 -10.53 -9.77 -2.76
C PRO A 15 -10.94 -8.96 -4.01
N PRO A 16 -11.74 -7.90 -3.85
CA PRO A 16 -12.17 -7.04 -4.95
C PRO A 16 -10.96 -6.43 -5.68
N THR A 17 -10.95 -6.54 -7.01
CA THR A 17 -9.78 -6.11 -7.82
C THR A 17 -9.55 -4.62 -7.79
N LEU A 18 -10.61 -3.82 -7.61
CA LEU A 18 -10.53 -2.37 -7.75
C LEU A 18 -9.76 -1.74 -6.58
N SER A 19 -10.14 -2.08 -5.35
CA SER A 19 -9.36 -1.68 -4.16
C SER A 19 -7.93 -2.20 -4.20
N GLY A 20 -7.70 -3.43 -4.70
CA GLY A 20 -6.35 -3.95 -4.83
C GLY A 20 -5.46 -3.15 -5.80
N VAL A 21 -6.01 -2.77 -6.96
CA VAL A 21 -5.32 -1.90 -7.93
C VAL A 21 -5.08 -0.52 -7.35
N LEU A 22 -6.07 0.07 -6.66
CA LEU A 22 -5.94 1.38 -6.03
C LEU A 22 -4.86 1.39 -4.94
N ALA A 23 -4.85 0.37 -4.07
CA ALA A 23 -3.81 0.23 -3.05
C ALA A 23 -2.42 0.15 -3.70
N LEU A 24 -2.24 -0.73 -4.68
CA LEU A 24 -0.95 -0.86 -5.35
C LEU A 24 -0.54 0.45 -6.07
N ALA A 25 -1.48 1.15 -6.70
CA ALA A 25 -1.22 2.42 -7.35
C ALA A 25 -0.79 3.51 -6.33
N MET A 26 -1.42 3.57 -5.16
CA MET A 26 -1.02 4.47 -4.08
C MET A 26 0.35 4.11 -3.51
N GLY A 27 0.65 2.82 -3.33
CA GLY A 27 1.95 2.35 -2.84
C GLY A 27 3.07 2.69 -3.82
N ILE A 28 2.85 2.43 -5.12
CA ILE A 28 3.77 2.83 -6.19
C ILE A 28 3.99 4.34 -6.16
N SER A 29 2.90 5.13 -6.09
CA SER A 29 2.99 6.58 -6.04
C SER A 29 3.77 7.07 -4.83
N ALA A 30 3.64 6.41 -3.67
CA ALA A 30 4.40 6.73 -2.46
C ALA A 30 5.91 6.56 -2.71
N CYS A 31 6.32 5.42 -3.28
CA CYS A 31 7.71 5.13 -3.61
C CYS A 31 8.27 6.13 -4.63
N VAL A 32 7.50 6.46 -5.68
CA VAL A 32 7.92 7.42 -6.73
C VAL A 32 8.08 8.82 -6.15
N VAL A 33 7.10 9.31 -5.40
CA VAL A 33 7.12 10.66 -4.80
C VAL A 33 8.25 10.77 -3.77
N GLY A 34 8.49 9.71 -3.00
CA GLY A 34 9.56 9.61 -2.00
C GLY A 34 10.95 9.43 -2.60
N SER A 35 11.08 9.00 -3.86
CA SER A 35 12.37 8.89 -4.53
C SER A 35 12.91 10.26 -4.94
N ALA A 36 14.19 10.48 -4.68
CA ALA A 36 14.87 11.75 -4.92
C ALA A 36 16.18 11.48 -5.66
N GLY A 37 16.07 11.12 -6.94
CA GLY A 37 17.23 10.96 -7.82
C GLY A 37 16.88 10.25 -9.11
N SER A 38 17.43 10.73 -10.24
CA SER A 38 17.22 10.11 -11.56
C SER A 38 17.67 8.64 -11.58
N LEU A 39 18.77 8.34 -10.89
CA LEU A 39 19.34 7.00 -10.74
C LEU A 39 18.42 6.03 -9.97
N GLN A 40 17.59 6.53 -9.06
CA GLN A 40 16.57 5.71 -8.38
C GLN A 40 15.28 5.63 -9.21
N THR A 41 14.88 6.69 -9.91
CA THR A 41 13.61 6.70 -10.65
C THR A 41 13.58 5.72 -11.82
N ALA A 42 14.72 5.44 -12.47
CA ALA A 42 14.78 4.52 -13.60
C ALA A 42 14.44 3.06 -13.23
N PRO A 43 15.11 2.42 -12.24
CA PRO A 43 14.76 1.07 -11.84
C PRO A 43 13.37 1.01 -11.20
N LEU A 44 12.96 2.07 -10.48
CA LEU A 44 11.62 2.17 -9.92
C LEU A 44 10.56 2.21 -11.02
N ALA A 45 10.77 2.98 -12.10
CA ALA A 45 9.86 3.04 -13.24
C ALA A 45 9.76 1.70 -13.97
N LEU A 46 10.86 0.96 -14.08
CA LEU A 46 10.81 -0.38 -14.66
C LEU A 46 10.03 -1.36 -13.74
N GLU A 47 10.15 -1.19 -12.43
CA GLU A 47 9.40 -1.97 -11.44
C GLU A 47 7.90 -1.63 -11.50
N THR A 48 7.55 -0.35 -11.61
CA THR A 48 6.14 0.06 -11.77
C THR A 48 5.52 -0.54 -13.02
N ILE A 49 6.26 -0.59 -14.14
CA ILE A 49 5.82 -1.26 -15.38
C ILE A 49 5.56 -2.75 -15.12
N GLY A 50 6.47 -3.44 -14.43
CA GLY A 50 6.30 -4.84 -14.06
C GLY A 50 5.07 -5.09 -13.19
N LEU A 51 4.86 -4.24 -12.18
CA LEU A 51 3.71 -4.32 -11.27
C LEU A 51 2.38 -3.99 -11.97
N VAL A 52 2.37 -3.03 -12.90
CA VAL A 52 1.20 -2.73 -13.73
C VAL A 52 0.86 -3.90 -14.64
N LEU A 53 1.86 -4.50 -15.31
CA LEU A 53 1.67 -5.72 -16.11
C LEU A 53 1.12 -6.87 -15.26
N LEU A 54 1.65 -7.05 -14.05
CA LEU A 54 1.15 -8.04 -13.10
C LEU A 54 -0.32 -7.79 -12.73
N SER A 55 -0.67 -6.54 -12.43
CA SER A 55 -2.05 -6.11 -12.13
C SER A 55 -3.01 -6.44 -13.28
N ILE A 56 -2.62 -6.07 -14.50
CA ILE A 56 -3.40 -6.32 -15.72
C ILE A 56 -3.54 -7.83 -15.95
N GLY A 57 -2.47 -8.61 -15.73
CA GLY A 57 -2.49 -10.06 -15.83
C GLY A 57 -3.49 -10.71 -14.88
N VAL A 58 -3.51 -10.26 -13.61
CA VAL A 58 -4.47 -10.73 -12.61
C VAL A 58 -5.90 -10.38 -13.03
N VAL A 59 -6.16 -9.14 -13.44
CA VAL A 59 -7.49 -8.71 -13.91
C VAL A 59 -7.92 -9.52 -15.15
N ALA A 60 -7.02 -9.76 -16.11
CA ALA A 60 -7.29 -10.53 -17.31
C ALA A 60 -7.59 -12.01 -17.01
N SER A 61 -6.87 -12.62 -16.06
CA SER A 61 -7.11 -14.01 -15.63
C SER A 61 -8.51 -14.18 -15.04
N ARG A 62 -8.99 -13.18 -14.29
CA ARG A 62 -10.34 -13.16 -13.70
C ARG A 62 -11.45 -12.98 -14.74
N ARG A 63 -11.17 -12.35 -15.89
CA ARG A 63 -12.12 -12.22 -17.02
C ARG A 63 -12.23 -13.49 -17.89
N GLY A 64 -11.76 -14.64 -17.41
CA GLY A 64 -11.83 -15.92 -18.14
C GLY A 64 -10.68 -16.17 -19.13
N ARG A 65 -9.72 -15.23 -19.27
CA ARG A 65 -8.53 -15.42 -20.13
C ARG A 65 -7.36 -15.97 -19.32
N GLN A 66 -7.49 -17.17 -18.79
CA GLN A 66 -6.53 -17.75 -17.83
C GLN A 66 -5.09 -17.82 -18.37
N PHE A 67 -4.90 -18.28 -19.61
CA PHE A 67 -3.57 -18.39 -20.22
C PHE A 67 -2.89 -17.03 -20.42
N VAL A 68 -3.62 -16.06 -20.98
CA VAL A 68 -3.11 -14.69 -21.20
C VAL A 68 -2.84 -13.99 -19.87
N GLY A 69 -3.73 -14.15 -18.90
CA GLY A 69 -3.54 -13.54 -17.58
C GLY A 69 -2.34 -14.11 -16.84
N ARG A 70 -2.13 -15.43 -16.88
CA ARG A 70 -0.96 -16.09 -16.28
C ARG A 70 0.34 -15.69 -16.96
N SER A 71 0.37 -15.64 -18.30
CA SER A 71 1.58 -15.22 -19.01
C SER A 71 1.93 -13.76 -18.70
N LEU A 72 0.94 -12.86 -18.68
CA LEU A 72 1.16 -11.46 -18.30
C LEU A 72 1.62 -11.32 -16.84
N SER A 73 1.05 -12.08 -15.91
CA SER A 73 1.44 -12.00 -14.49
C SER A 73 2.86 -12.52 -14.27
N VAL A 74 3.24 -13.61 -14.94
CA VAL A 74 4.61 -14.15 -14.87
C VAL A 74 5.60 -13.18 -15.52
N ALA A 75 5.25 -12.60 -16.68
CA ALA A 75 6.08 -11.59 -17.33
C ALA A 75 6.25 -10.34 -16.47
N GLY A 76 5.16 -9.82 -15.88
CA GLY A 76 5.20 -8.67 -14.98
C GLY A 76 6.05 -8.92 -13.73
N LEU A 77 5.93 -10.11 -13.12
CA LEU A 77 6.77 -10.51 -12.00
C LEU A 77 8.24 -10.65 -12.41
N ALA A 78 8.53 -11.25 -13.57
CA ALA A 78 9.89 -11.38 -14.08
C ALA A 78 10.54 -10.02 -14.36
N VAL A 79 9.77 -9.07 -14.90
CA VAL A 79 10.22 -7.67 -15.09
C VAL A 79 10.47 -7.00 -13.75
N ALA A 80 9.58 -7.15 -12.76
CA ALA A 80 9.81 -6.61 -11.42
C ALA A 80 11.02 -7.24 -10.74
N MET A 81 11.28 -8.55 -10.93
CA MET A 81 12.45 -9.21 -10.35
C MET A 81 13.75 -8.81 -11.05
N SER A 82 13.71 -8.55 -12.37
CA SER A 82 14.90 -8.16 -13.12
C SER A 82 15.41 -6.77 -12.76
N THR A 83 14.56 -5.87 -12.23
CA THR A 83 15.01 -4.55 -11.73
C THR A 83 15.94 -4.68 -10.55
N PHE A 84 15.71 -5.64 -9.63
CA PHE A 84 16.61 -5.87 -8.50
C PHE A 84 17.97 -6.39 -8.96
N VAL A 85 17.97 -7.32 -9.91
CA VAL A 85 19.21 -7.86 -10.51
C VAL A 85 19.96 -6.74 -11.23
N ALA A 86 19.26 -5.89 -12.00
CA ALA A 86 19.85 -4.75 -12.67
C ALA A 86 20.43 -3.74 -11.66
N ALA A 87 19.69 -3.41 -10.59
CA ALA A 87 20.16 -2.49 -9.55
C ALA A 87 21.43 -2.98 -8.86
N LEU A 88 21.54 -4.29 -8.62
CA LEU A 88 22.76 -4.92 -8.10
C LEU A 88 23.92 -4.84 -9.11
N ALA A 89 23.64 -5.08 -10.40
CA ALA A 89 24.65 -5.04 -11.46
C ALA A 89 25.19 -3.63 -11.73
N PHE A 90 24.36 -2.59 -11.59
CA PHE A 90 24.78 -1.19 -11.76
C PHE A 90 25.62 -0.64 -10.59
N GLY A 91 25.76 -1.40 -9.50
CA GLY A 91 26.60 -1.01 -8.37
C GLY A 91 26.11 0.26 -7.66
N LEU A 92 24.79 0.38 -7.45
CA LEU A 92 24.23 1.51 -6.70
C LEU A 92 24.90 1.61 -5.32
N PRO A 93 25.15 2.83 -4.80
CA PRO A 93 25.61 3.03 -3.44
C PRO A 93 24.74 2.26 -2.45
N THR A 94 25.36 1.56 -1.49
CA THR A 94 24.68 0.63 -0.57
C THR A 94 23.48 1.27 0.13
N VAL A 95 23.59 2.55 0.47
CA VAL A 95 22.55 3.35 1.14
C VAL A 95 21.32 3.54 0.24
N LEU A 96 21.52 3.88 -1.04
CA LEU A 96 20.42 4.01 -2.02
C LEU A 96 19.83 2.64 -2.38
N LEU A 97 20.68 1.61 -2.44
CA LEU A 97 20.30 0.23 -2.74
C LEU A 97 19.36 -0.33 -1.66
N ILE A 98 19.64 -0.08 -0.37
CA ILE A 98 18.77 -0.52 0.74
C ILE A 98 17.40 0.15 0.65
N ALA A 99 17.35 1.47 0.41
CA ALA A 99 16.08 2.19 0.28
C ALA A 99 15.27 1.68 -0.93
N PHE A 100 15.93 1.45 -2.06
CA PHE A 100 15.32 0.88 -3.27
C PHE A 100 14.80 -0.55 -3.03
N LEU A 101 15.62 -1.43 -2.45
CA LEU A 101 15.24 -2.80 -2.11
C LEU A 101 14.05 -2.82 -1.15
N SER A 102 14.05 -1.96 -0.11
CA SER A 102 12.95 -1.91 0.85
C SER A 102 11.64 -1.48 0.19
N CYS A 103 11.67 -0.42 -0.63
CA CYS A 103 10.49 0.00 -1.39
C CYS A 103 10.02 -1.09 -2.35
N GLY A 104 10.93 -1.64 -3.16
CA GLY A 104 10.55 -2.59 -4.20
C GLY A 104 10.06 -3.92 -3.66
N VAL A 105 10.82 -4.54 -2.75
CA VAL A 105 10.39 -5.78 -2.06
C VAL A 105 9.08 -5.54 -1.32
N GLY A 106 8.91 -4.36 -0.73
CA GLY A 106 7.66 -3.94 -0.11
C GLY A 106 6.48 -3.91 -1.08
N LEU A 107 6.65 -3.35 -2.28
CA LEU A 107 5.62 -3.32 -3.32
C LEU A 107 5.29 -4.71 -3.88
N VAL A 108 6.30 -5.57 -4.06
CA VAL A 108 6.09 -6.95 -4.49
C VAL A 108 5.32 -7.73 -3.41
N ALA A 109 5.71 -7.60 -2.15
CA ALA A 109 5.00 -8.23 -1.03
C ALA A 109 3.55 -7.72 -0.91
N LEU A 110 3.34 -6.41 -1.10
CA LEU A 110 2.01 -5.81 -1.16
C LEU A 110 1.17 -6.41 -2.30
N ALA A 111 1.73 -6.49 -3.51
CA ALA A 111 1.04 -7.07 -4.67
C ALA A 111 0.70 -8.54 -4.45
N ILE A 112 1.60 -9.32 -3.85
CA ILE A 112 1.36 -10.73 -3.51
C ILE A 112 0.24 -10.84 -2.46
N GLY A 113 0.31 -10.02 -1.41
CA GLY A 113 -0.70 -9.95 -0.35
C GLY A 113 -2.10 -9.63 -0.86
N VAL A 114 -2.18 -8.66 -1.78
CA VAL A 114 -3.45 -8.19 -2.35
C VAL A 114 -4.05 -9.16 -3.38
N TYR A 115 -3.22 -9.79 -4.23
CA TYR A 115 -3.73 -10.54 -5.37
C TYR A 115 -3.73 -12.06 -5.19
N PHE A 116 -2.79 -12.62 -4.42
CA PHE A 116 -2.53 -14.06 -4.39
C PHE A 116 -2.86 -14.71 -3.05
N LEU A 117 -2.81 -13.95 -1.96
CA LEU A 117 -3.09 -14.46 -0.62
C LEU A 117 -4.54 -14.16 -0.23
N SER A 118 -5.08 -14.96 0.69
CA SER A 118 -6.41 -14.75 1.30
C SER A 118 -6.33 -14.89 2.82
N GLY A 119 -7.34 -14.37 3.52
CA GLY A 119 -7.46 -14.46 4.97
C GLY A 119 -6.33 -13.78 5.73
N THR A 120 -5.85 -14.43 6.79
CA THR A 120 -4.81 -13.87 7.69
C THR A 120 -3.46 -13.70 7.02
N ALA A 121 -3.11 -14.57 6.06
CA ALA A 121 -1.84 -14.50 5.32
C ALA A 121 -1.78 -13.28 4.38
N ALA A 122 -2.91 -12.88 3.80
CA ALA A 122 -3.00 -11.64 3.02
C ALA A 122 -2.66 -10.43 3.89
N ARG A 123 -3.25 -10.39 5.10
CA ARG A 123 -3.06 -9.29 6.05
C ARG A 123 -1.61 -9.17 6.50
N THR A 124 -0.96 -10.28 6.85
CA THR A 124 0.46 -10.25 7.25
C THR A 124 1.38 -9.85 6.09
N ALA A 125 1.12 -10.33 4.87
CA ALA A 125 1.90 -9.95 3.69
C ALA A 125 1.74 -8.46 3.35
N VAL A 126 0.51 -7.92 3.38
CA VAL A 126 0.22 -6.50 3.17
C VAL A 126 0.89 -5.63 4.25
N LEU A 127 0.78 -6.01 5.53
CA LEU A 127 1.46 -5.35 6.66
C LEU A 127 2.98 -5.30 6.46
N THR A 128 3.57 -6.43 6.08
CA THR A 128 5.01 -6.55 5.88
C THR A 128 5.45 -5.74 4.65
N GLY A 129 4.66 -5.77 3.57
CA GLY A 129 4.92 -4.96 2.39
C GLY A 129 4.87 -3.47 2.71
N LEU A 130 3.86 -3.02 3.47
CA LEU A 130 3.70 -1.62 3.84
C LEU A 130 4.74 -1.12 4.83
N SER A 131 5.18 -1.96 5.78
CA SER A 131 6.27 -1.59 6.67
C SER A 131 7.59 -1.44 5.91
N LEU A 132 7.85 -2.29 4.91
CA LEU A 132 9.00 -2.20 4.02
C LEU A 132 8.94 -0.97 3.10
N VAL A 133 7.77 -0.65 2.53
CA VAL A 133 7.56 0.58 1.75
C VAL A 133 7.79 1.80 2.63
N LEU A 134 7.22 1.83 3.85
CA LEU A 134 7.40 2.93 4.78
C LEU A 134 8.88 3.10 5.16
N ALA A 135 9.58 2.00 5.46
CA ALA A 135 11.01 2.02 5.77
C ALA A 135 11.83 2.57 4.60
N GLY A 136 11.51 2.18 3.36
CA GLY A 136 12.17 2.71 2.16
C GLY A 136 11.90 4.20 1.93
N VAL A 137 10.65 4.65 2.12
CA VAL A 137 10.27 6.07 2.04
C VAL A 137 11.00 6.90 3.10
N LEU A 138 11.05 6.42 4.35
CA LEU A 138 11.76 7.10 5.44
C LEU A 138 13.26 7.12 5.22
N ALA A 139 13.85 6.02 4.74
CA ALA A 139 15.26 5.98 4.38
C ALA A 139 15.57 7.04 3.30
N ASN A 140 14.77 7.10 2.23
CA ASN A 140 14.94 8.13 1.21
C ASN A 140 14.76 9.56 1.75
N ALA A 141 13.84 9.77 2.68
CA ALA A 141 13.65 11.07 3.32
C ALA A 141 14.88 11.51 4.13
N VAL A 142 15.61 10.58 4.74
CA VAL A 142 16.85 10.87 5.48
C VAL A 142 18.04 11.07 4.54
N ILE A 143 18.15 10.26 3.48
CA ILE A 143 19.32 10.24 2.60
C ILE A 143 19.33 11.43 1.64
N ALA A 144 18.17 11.75 1.06
CA ALA A 144 18.08 12.69 -0.05
C ALA A 144 17.51 14.06 0.35
N GLU A 145 17.17 14.24 1.63
CA GLU A 145 16.59 15.46 2.20
C GLU A 145 15.52 16.11 1.29
N PRO A 146 14.51 15.33 0.82
CA PRO A 146 13.48 15.87 -0.04
C PRO A 146 12.68 16.97 0.67
N THR A 147 12.09 17.85 -0.12
CA THR A 147 11.22 18.91 0.39
C THR A 147 10.12 18.33 1.29
N VAL A 148 9.81 18.99 2.40
CA VAL A 148 8.83 18.53 3.42
C VAL A 148 7.52 18.04 2.81
N TRP A 149 7.01 18.74 1.78
CA TRP A 149 5.78 18.36 1.10
C TRP A 149 5.87 16.99 0.39
N ARG A 150 7.03 16.61 -0.18
CA ARG A 150 7.23 15.30 -0.83
C ARG A 150 7.21 14.18 0.20
N SER A 151 7.92 14.35 1.31
CA SER A 151 7.92 13.37 2.41
C SER A 151 6.53 13.19 3.00
N ALA A 152 5.83 14.29 3.29
CA ALA A 152 4.46 14.25 3.81
C ALA A 152 3.50 13.55 2.84
N THR A 153 3.62 13.85 1.54
CA THR A 153 2.80 13.22 0.49
C THR A 153 3.09 11.72 0.38
N ALA A 154 4.36 11.32 0.38
CA ALA A 154 4.76 9.92 0.32
C ALA A 154 4.23 9.12 1.52
N VAL A 155 4.42 9.61 2.75
CA VAL A 155 3.90 8.97 3.97
C VAL A 155 2.37 8.87 3.94
N THR A 156 1.70 9.93 3.51
CA THR A 156 0.23 9.92 3.37
C THR A 156 -0.22 8.84 2.38
N LEU A 157 0.44 8.72 1.23
CA LEU A 157 0.13 7.67 0.25
C LEU A 157 0.34 6.26 0.82
N VAL A 158 1.37 6.05 1.66
CA VAL A 158 1.54 4.77 2.38
C VAL A 158 0.36 4.48 3.30
N VAL A 159 -0.11 5.47 4.06
CA VAL A 159 -1.28 5.33 4.96
C VAL A 159 -2.56 5.08 4.17
N LEU A 160 -2.76 5.76 3.04
CA LEU A 160 -3.90 5.51 2.16
C LEU A 160 -3.85 4.10 1.56
N THR A 161 -2.65 3.64 1.17
CA THR A 161 -2.45 2.28 0.70
C THR A 161 -2.85 1.27 1.76
N TRP A 162 -2.44 1.49 3.01
CA TRP A 162 -2.82 0.68 4.16
C TRP A 162 -4.35 0.60 4.36
N ASP A 163 -5.02 1.75 4.43
CA ASP A 163 -6.47 1.80 4.62
C ASP A 163 -7.25 1.14 3.48
N VAL A 164 -6.84 1.38 2.22
CA VAL A 164 -7.47 0.74 1.05
C VAL A 164 -7.21 -0.77 1.03
N SER A 165 -6.02 -1.23 1.41
CA SER A 165 -5.73 -2.67 1.50
C SER A 165 -6.53 -3.37 2.61
N GLU A 166 -6.64 -2.78 3.79
CA GLU A 166 -7.46 -3.34 4.88
C GLU A 166 -8.94 -3.44 4.47
N ARG A 167 -9.48 -2.41 3.79
CA ARG A 167 -10.85 -2.46 3.25
C ARG A 167 -11.02 -3.54 2.18
N ALA A 168 -10.03 -3.71 1.30
CA ALA A 168 -10.05 -4.77 0.29
C ALA A 168 -10.09 -6.17 0.93
N ILE A 169 -9.29 -6.40 1.97
CA ILE A 169 -9.23 -7.67 2.69
C ILE A 169 -10.54 -7.91 3.46
N GLY A 170 -11.03 -6.89 4.17
CA GLY A 170 -12.28 -6.95 4.94
C GLY A 170 -13.49 -7.27 4.07
N LEU A 171 -13.68 -6.53 2.96
CA LEU A 171 -14.78 -6.76 2.01
C LEU A 171 -14.72 -8.15 1.37
N GLY A 172 -13.51 -8.64 1.05
CA GLY A 172 -13.31 -9.99 0.52
C GLY A 172 -13.76 -11.08 1.48
N ASN A 173 -13.62 -10.85 2.80
CA ASN A 173 -14.04 -11.79 3.84
C ASN A 173 -15.56 -11.75 4.11
N GLU A 174 -16.16 -10.55 4.11
CA GLU A 174 -17.56 -10.36 4.55
C GLU A 174 -18.60 -10.56 3.44
N VAL A 175 -18.33 -10.06 2.22
CA VAL A 175 -19.37 -9.91 1.19
C VAL A 175 -19.20 -10.91 0.03
N GLY A 176 -18.02 -11.51 -0.09
CA GLY A 176 -17.67 -12.35 -1.23
C GLY A 176 -17.62 -11.58 -2.56
N THR A 177 -17.39 -12.29 -3.67
CA THR A 177 -17.10 -11.68 -4.98
C THR A 177 -18.31 -11.17 -5.77
N ALA A 178 -19.53 -11.41 -5.29
CA ALA A 178 -20.76 -11.19 -6.07
C ALA A 178 -21.42 -9.81 -5.86
N ALA A 179 -21.06 -9.09 -4.81
CA ALA A 179 -21.63 -7.77 -4.54
C ALA A 179 -20.84 -6.67 -5.29
N ASN A 180 -21.55 -5.79 -5.98
CA ASN A 180 -20.94 -4.62 -6.60
C ASN A 180 -20.62 -3.58 -5.52
N THR A 181 -19.42 -3.64 -4.95
CA THR A 181 -18.93 -2.75 -3.87
C THR A 181 -18.17 -1.53 -4.39
N ALA A 182 -18.07 -1.37 -5.71
CA ALA A 182 -17.20 -0.35 -6.32
C ALA A 182 -17.50 1.08 -5.86
N SER A 183 -18.78 1.44 -5.70
CA SER A 183 -19.18 2.78 -5.25
C SER A 183 -18.77 3.05 -3.80
N VAL A 184 -18.98 2.08 -2.90
CA VAL A 184 -18.61 2.18 -1.48
C VAL A 184 -17.09 2.25 -1.32
N GLU A 185 -16.36 1.43 -2.08
CA GLU A 185 -14.89 1.45 -2.13
C GLU A 185 -14.37 2.81 -2.59
N LEU A 186 -14.97 3.41 -3.63
CA LEU A 186 -14.55 4.72 -4.15
C LEU A 186 -14.79 5.85 -3.15
N VAL A 187 -15.97 5.88 -2.51
CA VAL A 187 -16.29 6.89 -1.49
C VAL A 187 -15.35 6.75 -0.29
N GLY A 188 -15.09 5.51 0.11
CA GLY A 188 -14.09 5.21 1.14
C GLY A 188 -12.71 5.73 0.77
N ALA A 189 -12.20 5.40 -0.41
CA ALA A 189 -10.88 5.86 -0.85
C ALA A 189 -10.81 7.40 -0.95
N ALA A 190 -11.87 8.04 -1.45
CA ALA A 190 -11.97 9.49 -1.56
C ALA A 190 -11.97 10.19 -0.19
N THR A 191 -12.70 9.65 0.79
CA THR A 191 -12.73 10.21 2.15
C THR A 191 -11.37 10.06 2.84
N SER A 192 -10.72 8.90 2.73
CA SER A 192 -9.35 8.71 3.24
C SER A 192 -8.38 9.68 2.57
N ALA A 193 -8.45 9.80 1.24
CA ALA A 193 -7.60 10.74 0.48
C ALA A 193 -7.78 12.19 0.90
N LEU A 194 -9.03 12.62 1.15
CA LEU A 194 -9.34 13.95 1.66
C LEU A 194 -8.71 14.19 3.03
N VAL A 195 -8.83 13.24 3.96
CA VAL A 195 -8.21 13.32 5.29
C VAL A 195 -6.69 13.41 5.16
N GLY A 196 -6.10 12.60 4.26
CA GLY A 196 -4.67 12.65 3.95
C GLY A 196 -4.24 14.03 3.42
N PHE A 197 -5.00 14.62 2.50
CA PHE A 197 -4.71 15.94 1.94
C PHE A 197 -4.76 17.05 2.99
N VAL A 198 -5.76 16.99 3.89
CA VAL A 198 -5.83 17.89 5.05
C VAL A 198 -4.61 17.72 5.95
N GLY A 199 -4.21 16.47 6.23
CA GLY A 199 -2.99 16.15 6.96
C GLY A 199 -1.73 16.77 6.34
N ILE A 200 -1.52 16.61 5.03
CA ILE A 200 -0.40 17.21 4.29
C ILE A 200 -0.44 18.74 4.42
N GLY A 201 -1.62 19.35 4.23
CA GLY A 201 -1.81 20.79 4.36
C GLY A 201 -1.40 21.29 5.75
N THR A 202 -1.87 20.62 6.81
CA THR A 202 -1.49 20.96 8.19
C THR A 202 0.00 20.80 8.46
N ALA A 203 0.63 19.75 7.94
CA ALA A 203 2.07 19.52 8.08
C ALA A 203 2.89 20.61 7.36
N ILE A 204 2.46 21.04 6.17
CA ILE A 204 3.11 22.14 5.44
C ILE A 204 3.00 23.45 6.22
N VAL A 205 1.80 23.78 6.72
CA VAL A 205 1.58 24.99 7.52
C VAL A 205 2.44 24.96 8.78
N ALA A 206 2.47 23.83 9.50
CA ALA A 206 3.29 23.66 10.69
C ALA A 206 4.79 23.82 10.41
N ALA A 207 5.28 23.27 9.28
CA ALA A 207 6.69 23.37 8.89
C ALA A 207 7.14 24.80 8.50
N ARG A 208 6.20 25.71 8.22
CA ARG A 208 6.50 27.13 7.92
C ARG A 208 6.60 28.00 9.17
N ILE A 209 6.21 27.50 10.33
CA ILE A 209 6.30 28.24 11.59
C ILE A 209 7.76 28.21 12.03
N PRO A 210 8.48 29.36 12.05
CA PRO A 210 9.87 29.40 12.47
C PRO A 210 9.95 28.97 13.94
N ILE A 211 10.60 27.84 14.19
CA ILE A 211 10.80 27.30 15.53
C ILE A 211 11.99 28.05 16.15
N THR A 212 11.78 29.31 16.55
CA THR A 212 12.85 30.19 17.06
C THR A 212 13.24 29.91 18.51
N VAL A 213 12.59 28.96 19.20
CA VAL A 213 12.93 28.58 20.57
C VAL A 213 12.72 27.09 20.80
N SER A 214 13.62 26.51 21.61
CA SER A 214 13.74 25.10 21.99
C SER A 214 12.41 24.31 21.90
N SER A 215 12.46 23.27 21.07
CA SER A 215 11.37 22.48 20.48
C SER A 215 10.45 21.71 21.45
N VAL A 216 10.27 22.17 22.69
CA VAL A 216 9.37 21.56 23.67
C VAL A 216 7.91 21.70 23.22
N PHE A 217 7.56 22.84 22.61
CA PHE A 217 6.19 23.10 22.16
C PHE A 217 5.80 22.25 20.94
N GLY A 218 6.72 22.07 19.99
CA GLY A 218 6.52 21.16 18.86
C GLY A 218 6.37 19.71 19.30
N LEU A 219 7.19 19.28 20.27
CA LEU A 219 7.10 17.95 20.88
C LEU A 219 5.77 17.76 21.63
N ALA A 220 5.30 18.78 22.36
CA ALA A 220 4.01 18.75 23.04
C ALA A 220 2.84 18.65 22.05
N LEU A 221 2.87 19.40 20.94
CA LEU A 221 1.86 19.29 19.87
C LEU A 221 1.87 17.90 19.21
N LEU A 222 3.06 17.35 18.93
CA LEU A 222 3.21 15.98 18.44
C LEU A 222 2.63 14.96 19.43
N LEU A 223 2.90 15.13 20.72
CA LEU A 223 2.39 14.27 21.78
C LEU A 223 0.86 14.35 21.89
N VAL A 224 0.30 15.56 21.86
CA VAL A 224 -1.16 15.78 21.87
C VAL A 224 -1.81 15.17 20.63
N SER A 225 -1.20 15.34 19.45
CA SER A 225 -1.69 14.73 18.22
C SER A 225 -1.64 13.20 18.29
N ALA A 226 -0.57 12.62 18.83
CA ALA A 226 -0.44 11.18 19.02
C ALA A 226 -1.47 10.63 20.03
N VAL A 227 -1.70 11.34 21.14
CA VAL A 227 -2.72 10.98 22.14
C VAL A 227 -4.12 11.08 21.55
N ALA A 228 -4.44 12.15 20.81
CA ALA A 228 -5.73 12.29 20.13
C ALA A 228 -5.95 11.16 19.12
N PHE A 229 -4.91 10.75 18.39
CA PHE A 229 -4.96 9.65 17.44
C PHE A 229 -5.18 8.29 18.14
N LEU A 230 -4.48 8.04 19.25
CA LEU A 230 -4.68 6.87 20.10
C LEU A 230 -6.08 6.81 20.70
N LEU A 231 -6.60 7.95 21.17
CA LEU A 231 -7.96 8.04 21.70
C LEU A 231 -9.00 7.75 20.62
N ALA A 232 -8.84 8.33 19.43
CA ALA A 232 -9.70 8.05 18.29
C ALA A 232 -9.69 6.57 17.90
N LEU A 233 -8.52 5.92 17.90
CA LEU A 233 -8.39 4.47 17.66
C LEU A 233 -9.03 3.63 18.77
N SER A 234 -8.89 4.03 20.03
CA SER A 234 -9.47 3.32 21.19
C SER A 234 -10.99 3.37 21.24
N HIS A 235 -11.60 4.38 20.60
CA HIS A 235 -13.05 4.55 20.53
C HIS A 235 -13.69 3.79 19.37
N VAL A 236 -12.92 3.10 18.52
CA VAL A 236 -13.48 2.22 17.49
C VAL A 236 -14.14 1.03 18.20
N PRO A 237 -15.49 0.90 18.17
CA PRO A 237 -16.18 -0.14 18.92
C PRO A 237 -15.73 -1.51 18.42
N SER A 238 -15.18 -2.35 19.31
CA SER A 238 -14.89 -3.74 18.99
C SER A 238 -16.20 -4.45 18.61
N PRO A 239 -16.33 -5.01 17.39
CA PRO A 239 -17.55 -5.71 16.97
C PRO A 239 -17.77 -7.05 17.69
N SER A 240 -16.96 -7.38 18.70
CA SER A 240 -16.96 -8.67 19.39
C SER A 240 -18.13 -8.88 20.38
N ASN A 241 -19.17 -8.05 20.36
CA ASN A 241 -20.29 -8.17 21.31
C ASN A 241 -21.67 -8.42 20.68
N ARG A 242 -21.71 -8.97 19.45
CA ARG A 242 -22.96 -9.44 18.82
C ARG A 242 -22.96 -10.95 18.59
N GLN A 243 -22.65 -11.77 19.60
CA GLN A 243 -23.08 -13.18 19.62
C GLN A 243 -23.29 -13.65 21.07
N HIS A 244 -24.42 -13.28 21.63
CA HIS A 244 -25.22 -14.14 22.52
C HIS A 244 -26.67 -14.03 22.10
#